data_AF-C0FRM2-F1
#
_entry.id   AF-C0FRM2-F1
#
_cell.length_a   1.000
_cell.length_b   1.000
_cell.length_c   1.000
_cell.angle_alpha   90.00
_cell.angle_beta   90.00
_cell.angle_gamma   90.00
#
_symmetry.space_group_name_H-M   'P 1'
#
loop_
_entity.id
_entity.type
_entity.pdbx_description
1 polymer ?
#
loop_
_entity_poly.entity_id
_entity_poly.type
_entity_poly.pdbx_seq_one_letter_code
_entity_poly.pdbx_strand_id
1 'polypeptide(L)'
;MVSNLLDEYVLNVLKNSGWSDGRKQDITQWIQILTEEGYIVNEYAKSILSELGDLQVRVSSDKNHLGVTMHFNPVNAASGEYDRMEIFNQASNEELFPIGECYD
;
A
#
# COMPACT_ATOMS: atom_id res chain seq x y z
N MET A 1 20.54 -11.52 11.60
CA MET A 1 21.01 -11.33 10.21
C MET A 1 19.79 -11.25 9.32
N VAL A 2 19.29 -10.03 9.06
CA VAL A 2 18.20 -9.77 8.11
C VAL A 2 18.67 -8.61 7.25
N SER A 3 19.63 -8.84 6.36
CA SER A 3 20.16 -7.77 5.50
C SER A 3 20.39 -8.21 4.06
N ASN A 4 19.74 -9.30 3.61
CA ASN A 4 19.93 -9.85 2.26
C ASN A 4 18.61 -10.05 1.48
N LEU A 5 17.51 -9.41 1.90
CA LEU A 5 16.20 -9.52 1.22
C LEU A 5 15.76 -8.23 0.52
N LEU A 6 16.36 -7.08 0.83
CA LEU A 6 15.99 -5.79 0.25
C LEU A 6 16.98 -5.40 -0.84
N ASP A 7 16.46 -5.26 -2.06
CA ASP A 7 17.20 -4.69 -3.18
C ASP A 7 17.55 -3.22 -2.87
N GLU A 8 18.82 -2.86 -2.97
CA GLU A 8 19.31 -1.50 -2.71
C GLU A 8 18.65 -0.47 -3.64
N TYR A 9 18.33 -0.84 -4.88
CA TYR A 9 17.61 0.02 -5.81
C TYR A 9 16.22 0.35 -5.27
N VAL A 10 15.45 -0.67 -4.88
CA VAL A 10 14.09 -0.49 -4.33
C VAL A 10 14.13 0.36 -3.07
N LEU A 11 15.10 0.10 -2.18
CA LEU A 11 15.26 0.90 -0.96
C LEU A 11 15.57 2.37 -1.28
N ASN A 12 16.42 2.63 -2.28
CA ASN A 12 16.73 4.00 -2.71
C ASN A 12 15.52 4.69 -3.35
N VAL A 13 14.71 3.97 -4.14
CA VAL A 13 13.45 4.51 -4.67
C VAL A 13 12.53 4.94 -3.54
N LEU A 14 12.31 4.08 -2.54
CA LEU A 14 11.47 4.42 -1.38
C LEU A 14 12.00 5.63 -0.61
N LYS A 15 13.32 5.67 -0.34
CA LYS A 15 13.97 6.81 0.34
C LYS A 15 13.80 8.12 -0.44
N ASN A 16 13.98 8.08 -1.76
CA ASN A 16 13.80 9.25 -2.63
C ASN A 16 12.33 9.69 -2.70
N SER A 17 11.38 8.77 -2.50
CA SER A 17 9.95 9.05 -2.36
C SER A 17 9.54 9.54 -0.97
N GLY A 18 10.48 9.69 -0.03
CA GLY A 18 10.23 10.24 1.32
C GLY A 18 10.15 9.21 2.44
N TRP A 19 10.44 7.93 2.17
CA TRP A 19 10.53 6.92 3.22
C TRP A 19 11.80 7.10 4.07
N SER A 20 11.70 6.81 5.36
CA SER A 20 12.83 6.78 6.29
C SER A 20 12.61 5.73 7.38
N ASP A 21 13.70 5.27 8.00
CA ASP A 21 13.64 4.26 9.05
C ASP A 21 12.78 4.76 10.23
N GLY A 22 11.79 3.95 10.64
CA GLY A 22 10.90 4.25 11.76
C GLY A 22 9.79 5.26 11.46
N ARG A 23 9.53 5.54 10.18
CA ARG A 23 8.40 6.36 9.73
C ARG A 23 7.07 5.79 10.24
N LYS A 24 6.19 6.68 10.73
CA LYS A 24 4.83 6.34 11.18
C LYS A 24 3.82 7.35 10.67
N GLN A 25 3.22 7.05 9.53
CA GLN A 25 2.08 7.76 8.99
C GLN A 25 0.87 7.58 9.90
N ASP A 26 0.16 8.67 10.18
CA ASP A 26 -1.17 8.56 10.79
C ASP A 26 -2.17 8.05 9.74
N ILE A 27 -2.76 6.89 10.03
CA ILE A 27 -3.69 6.17 9.15
C ILE A 27 -5.12 6.15 9.70
N THR A 28 -5.36 6.85 10.82
CA THR A 28 -6.63 6.80 11.56
C THR A 28 -7.82 7.15 10.66
N GLN A 29 -7.70 8.25 9.91
CA GLN A 29 -8.78 8.72 9.03
C GLN A 29 -9.06 7.74 7.89
N TRP A 30 -8.03 7.12 7.31
CA TRP A 30 -8.21 6.14 6.24
C TRP A 30 -8.91 4.88 6.71
N ILE A 31 -8.51 4.37 7.88
CA ILE A 31 -9.17 3.21 8.50
C ILE A 31 -10.63 3.55 8.77
N GLN A 32 -10.91 4.72 9.34
CA GLN A 32 -12.28 5.11 9.63
C GLN A 32 -13.15 5.12 8.37
N ILE A 33 -12.72 5.80 7.31
CA ILE A 33 -13.47 5.89 6.04
C ILE A 33 -13.78 4.49 5.50
N LEU A 34 -12.76 3.63 5.39
CA LEU A 34 -12.94 2.31 4.78
C LEU A 34 -13.75 1.36 5.67
N THR A 35 -13.60 1.44 7.00
CA THR A 35 -14.42 0.63 7.90
C THR A 35 -15.87 1.09 7.92
N GLU A 36 -16.16 2.38 7.75
CA GLU A 36 -17.53 2.88 7.56
C GLU A 36 -18.18 2.33 6.27
N GLU A 37 -17.37 2.03 5.24
CA GLU A 37 -17.81 1.40 4.00
C GLU A 37 -17.94 -0.13 4.08
N GLY A 38 -17.39 -0.76 5.12
CA GLY A 38 -17.49 -2.21 5.37
C GLY A 38 -16.15 -2.95 5.38
N TYR A 39 -15.04 -2.32 4.98
CA TYR A 39 -13.73 -2.96 4.96
C TYR A 39 -13.24 -3.34 6.38
N ILE A 40 -12.74 -4.57 6.51
CA ILE A 40 -12.14 -5.07 7.75
C ILE A 40 -10.61 -4.95 7.66
N VAL A 41 -10.05 -4.00 8.40
CA VAL A 41 -8.59 -3.81 8.43
C VAL A 41 -7.90 -4.87 9.30
N ASN A 42 -6.81 -5.46 8.79
CA ASN A 42 -5.93 -6.34 9.56
C ASN A 42 -4.63 -5.63 10.00
N GLU A 43 -3.96 -6.17 11.01
CA GLU A 43 -2.75 -5.55 11.59
C GLU A 43 -1.59 -5.45 10.59
N TYR A 44 -1.51 -6.35 9.61
CA TYR A 44 -0.46 -6.31 8.59
C TYR A 44 -0.66 -5.12 7.64
N ALA A 45 -1.90 -4.87 7.21
CA ALA A 45 -2.26 -3.69 6.44
C ALA A 45 -1.95 -2.39 7.21
N LYS A 46 -2.28 -2.34 8.51
CA LYS A 46 -1.92 -1.19 9.37
C LYS A 46 -0.42 -0.96 9.40
N SER A 47 0.38 -2.02 9.55
CA SER A 47 1.84 -1.92 9.56
C SER A 47 2.37 -1.38 8.24
N ILE A 48 1.88 -1.88 7.10
CA ILE A 48 2.30 -1.41 5.79
C ILE A 48 1.91 0.07 5.59
N LEU A 49 0.67 0.44 5.91
CA LEU A 49 0.18 1.80 5.73
C LEU A 49 0.86 2.79 6.69
N SER A 50 1.18 2.37 7.91
CA SER A 50 1.97 3.18 8.85
C SER A 50 3.37 3.47 8.30
N GLU A 51 4.03 2.51 7.66
CA GLU A 51 5.39 2.70 7.14
C GLU A 51 5.40 3.40 5.77
N LEU A 52 4.52 2.98 4.85
CA LEU A 52 4.54 3.37 3.43
C LEU A 52 3.43 4.34 3.03
N GLY A 53 2.40 4.53 3.87
CA GLY A 53 1.25 5.36 3.52
C GLY A 53 1.63 6.78 3.12
N ASP A 54 0.94 7.34 2.12
CA ASP A 54 1.17 8.66 1.53
C ASP A 54 2.42 8.78 0.65
N LEU A 55 3.27 7.75 0.58
CA LEU A 55 4.37 7.73 -0.37
C LEU A 55 3.83 7.62 -1.81
N GLN A 56 4.47 8.37 -2.70
CA GLN A 56 4.24 8.30 -4.14
C GLN A 56 5.54 7.89 -4.83
N VAL A 57 5.49 6.78 -5.54
CA VAL A 57 6.60 6.24 -6.31
C VAL A 57 6.26 6.40 -7.78
N ARG A 58 7.20 6.96 -8.55
CA ARG A 58 7.14 6.99 -10.01
C ARG A 58 8.51 6.71 -10.57
N VAL A 59 8.69 5.52 -11.10
CA VAL A 59 9.96 5.06 -11.66
C VAL A 59 9.75 4.45 -13.03
N SER A 60 10.67 4.71 -13.95
CA SER A 60 10.68 4.08 -15.27
C SER A 60 11.44 2.76 -15.22
N SER A 61 11.12 1.85 -16.14
CA SER A 61 11.83 0.57 -16.26
C SER A 61 13.31 0.78 -16.58
N ASP A 62 14.14 -0.10 -16.04
CA ASP A 62 15.53 -0.26 -16.45
C ASP A 62 15.81 -1.72 -16.88
N LYS A 63 17.08 -2.12 -16.96
CA LYS A 63 17.46 -3.49 -17.38
C LYS A 63 17.06 -4.58 -16.38
N ASN A 64 16.92 -4.23 -15.11
CA ASN A 64 16.71 -5.15 -14.00
C ASN A 64 15.39 -4.89 -13.24
N HIS A 65 14.74 -3.75 -13.45
CA HIS A 65 13.52 -3.34 -12.74
C HIS A 65 12.42 -2.90 -13.70
N LEU A 66 11.20 -3.35 -13.44
CA LEU A 66 10.00 -2.84 -14.10
C LEU A 66 9.63 -1.48 -13.50
N GLY A 67 9.30 -0.52 -14.36
CA GLY A 67 8.78 0.77 -13.96
C GLY A 67 7.38 0.66 -13.37
N VAL A 68 7.04 1.56 -12.47
CA VAL A 68 5.73 1.60 -11.82
C VAL A 68 5.39 3.02 -11.39
N THR A 69 4.10 3.35 -11.45
CA THR A 69 3.55 4.48 -10.69
C THR A 69 2.67 3.91 -9.59
N MET A 70 3.01 4.18 -8.34
CA MET A 70 2.30 3.64 -7.17
C MET A 70 2.05 4.74 -6.15
N HIS A 71 0.82 4.83 -5.66
CA HIS A 71 0.44 5.70 -4.55
C HIS A 71 -0.05 4.84 -3.39
N PHE A 72 0.61 4.93 -2.24
CA PHE A 72 0.23 4.21 -1.03
C PHE A 72 -0.89 4.96 -0.30
N ASN A 73 -2.06 5.04 -0.92
CA ASN A 73 -3.26 5.64 -0.34
C ASN A 73 -4.44 4.68 -0.49
N PRO A 74 -4.91 4.05 0.60
CA PRO A 74 -5.94 3.02 0.52
C PRO A 74 -7.33 3.59 0.24
N VAL A 75 -7.58 4.86 0.59
CA VAL A 75 -8.85 5.53 0.32
C VAL A 75 -8.98 5.85 -1.17
N ASN A 76 -7.94 6.40 -1.80
CA ASN A 76 -7.96 6.62 -3.25
C ASN A 76 -8.17 5.32 -4.02
N ALA A 77 -7.57 4.22 -3.53
CA ALA A 77 -7.60 2.94 -4.20
C ALA A 77 -8.96 2.23 -4.16
N ALA A 78 -9.83 2.53 -3.17
CA ALA A 78 -10.96 1.66 -2.89
C ALA A 78 -12.22 2.32 -2.31
N SER A 79 -12.17 3.59 -1.89
CA SER A 79 -13.37 4.24 -1.35
C SER A 79 -14.49 4.28 -2.39
N GLY A 80 -15.68 3.81 -1.99
CA GLY A 80 -16.84 3.66 -2.86
C GLY A 80 -16.88 2.37 -3.68
N GLU A 81 -15.91 1.46 -3.51
CA GLU A 81 -15.81 0.22 -4.29
C GLU A 81 -16.02 -1.06 -3.43
N TYR A 82 -16.55 -0.93 -2.21
CA TYR A 82 -16.73 -2.07 -1.29
C TYR A 82 -17.58 -3.20 -1.89
N ASP A 83 -18.66 -2.88 -2.61
CA ASP A 83 -19.51 -3.87 -3.30
C ASP A 83 -18.71 -4.74 -4.28
N ARG A 84 -17.66 -4.19 -4.91
CA ARG A 84 -16.74 -4.97 -5.75
C ARG A 84 -15.76 -5.76 -4.91
N MET A 85 -15.25 -5.20 -3.82
CA MET A 85 -14.35 -5.90 -2.90
C MET A 85 -15.00 -7.16 -2.33
N GLU A 86 -16.29 -7.11 -2.00
CA GLU A 86 -17.03 -8.26 -1.46
C GLU A 86 -16.94 -9.49 -2.39
N ILE A 87 -16.97 -9.28 -3.71
CA ILE A 87 -16.81 -10.35 -4.71
C ILE A 87 -15.42 -11.00 -4.60
N PHE A 88 -14.36 -10.20 -4.39
CA PHE A 88 -13.01 -10.70 -4.22
C PHE A 88 -12.82 -11.43 -2.89
N ASN A 89 -13.43 -10.92 -1.82
CA ASN A 89 -13.39 -11.58 -0.51
C ASN A 89 -14.05 -12.96 -0.57
N GLN A 90 -15.21 -13.06 -1.22
CA GLN A 90 -15.90 -14.33 -1.45
C GLN A 90 -15.07 -15.30 -2.32
N ALA A 91 -14.45 -14.80 -3.39
CA ALA A 91 -13.65 -15.62 -4.29
C ALA A 91 -12.33 -16.11 -3.66
N SER A 92 -11.73 -15.31 -2.79
CA SER A 92 -10.47 -15.64 -2.09
C SER A 92 -10.69 -16.36 -0.76
N ASN A 93 -11.90 -16.31 -0.20
CA ASN A 93 -12.23 -16.75 1.15
C ASN A 93 -11.34 -16.06 2.22
N GLU A 94 -11.03 -14.79 1.98
CA GLU A 94 -10.19 -13.93 2.84
C GLU A 94 -10.77 -12.51 2.88
N GLU A 95 -10.54 -11.79 3.97
CA GLU A 95 -10.91 -10.37 4.07
C GLU A 95 -9.77 -9.50 3.53
N LEU A 96 -9.92 -9.01 2.30
CA LEU A 96 -8.91 -8.17 1.67
C LEU A 96 -9.05 -6.72 2.12
N PHE A 97 -7.91 -6.06 2.30
CA PHE A 97 -7.83 -4.63 2.63
C PHE A 97 -6.91 -3.90 1.65
N PRO A 98 -7.34 -2.76 1.08
CA PRO A 98 -6.55 -2.01 0.12
C PRO A 98 -5.33 -1.38 0.79
N ILE A 99 -4.21 -1.34 0.07
CA ILE A 99 -2.97 -0.68 0.51
C ILE A 99 -2.69 0.59 -0.30
N GLY A 100 -3.10 0.59 -1.56
CA GLY A 100 -2.83 1.69 -2.49
C GLY A 100 -3.23 1.31 -3.91
N GLU A 101 -2.91 2.22 -4.82
CA GLU A 101 -3.20 2.12 -6.25
C GLU A 101 -1.91 2.07 -7.06
N CYS A 102 -1.92 1.29 -8.13
CA CYS A 102 -0.79 1.07 -9.02
C CYS A 102 -1.25 1.27 -10.45
N TYR A 103 -0.45 1.98 -11.24
CA TYR A 103 -0.71 2.29 -12.64
C TYR A 103 0.48 1.89 -13.51
N ASP A 104 0.17 1.46 -14.72
CA ASP A 104 1.14 1.21 -15.80
C ASP A 104 1.60 2.51 -16.47
#